data_AF-A0A4Q5LQB0-F1
#
_entry.id   AF-A0A4Q5LQB0-F1
#
_cell.length_a   1.000
_cell.length_b   1.000
_cell.length_c   1.000
_cell.angle_alpha   90.00
_cell.angle_beta   90.00
_cell.angle_gamma   90.00
#
_symmetry.space_group_name_H-M   'P 1'
#
loop_
_entity.id
_entity.type
_entity.pdbx_description
1 polymer ?
#
loop_
_entity_poly.entity_id
_entity_poly.type
_entity_poly.pdbx_seq_one_letter_code
_entity_poly.pdbx_strand_id
1 'polypeptide(L)'
;MAGQTIRIFLASSIELKTDREQFKIFIADENARLNSSDIFLEVVGFENFSNAISDAGLQAEYNKALCACDMAVFLIFSKVGVFTDQEFDAAMAAFKKNNAPKIWTYFKNEALYPELIKEEDIRSLFAFKKKLKDLMHYRTSYNNIDHLKYQFKVELDNKYPTLFANVQTAVVDPAESGPRSEVVNTETKRAYNEILSFRLFEAIRDKNERAKELFEIAEMNEVLWQNDIAYRKEAKAIIASAYGVLGVQLRKLMAIGAQDNAAEGQSTVLENQKNYITICHLTALRAMQLLCFTLLSKLWDEKNKGHHYEAGQVDMIRKFFNSPVEMPLAGYKKLLSTLLAMFDEKQLEYPIGELKNFAANMAPGTDFIAACDSLNGMSRSEYTEEDCKEAESSLTVMLENLSFLTNYTMESIKNVEYFGLRNIKQYYVHNYTALGCDENTTIDLVKQQDAPLNTYAVLLKNTRIAYQPKLNLFPFIIDANALAAEKGAKIYFYSSAGADGSLKYSFWEDRENFISITQSPDQSQAGFNASRSLDVITLFEDAQRAITGAEQQPS
;
A
#
# COMPACT_ATOMS: atom_id res chain seq x y z
N MET A 1 38.46 19.04 15.56
CA MET A 1 37.70 18.13 16.43
C MET A 1 37.78 16.75 15.80
N ALA A 2 37.80 15.68 16.59
CA ALA A 2 37.94 14.33 16.04
C ALA A 2 36.55 13.83 15.61
N GLY A 3 36.36 13.57 14.32
CA GLY A 3 35.10 13.05 13.80
C GLY A 3 34.68 11.75 14.47
N GLN A 4 33.36 11.57 14.65
CA GLN A 4 32.80 10.42 15.33
C GLN A 4 32.61 9.27 14.34
N THR A 5 33.31 8.16 14.56
CA THR A 5 33.08 6.92 13.79
C THR A 5 32.11 6.00 14.53
N ILE A 6 31.05 5.58 13.86
CA ILE A 6 30.06 4.61 14.37
C ILE A 6 30.25 3.30 13.59
N ARG A 7 30.56 2.22 14.30
CA ARG A 7 30.82 0.91 13.71
C ARG A 7 29.57 0.03 13.71
N ILE A 8 29.23 -0.48 12.54
CA ILE A 8 28.05 -1.32 12.29
C ILE A 8 28.53 -2.71 11.88
N PHE A 9 28.30 -3.70 12.74
CA PHE A 9 28.50 -5.10 12.38
C PHE A 9 27.34 -5.59 11.52
N LEU A 10 27.61 -6.16 10.35
CA LEU A 10 26.59 -6.65 9.42
C LEU A 10 26.70 -8.17 9.23
N ALA A 11 25.72 -8.90 9.76
CA ALA A 11 25.63 -10.35 9.71
C ALA A 11 24.47 -10.79 8.81
N SER A 12 24.70 -11.82 7.98
CA SER A 12 23.66 -12.38 7.11
C SER A 12 24.03 -13.78 6.64
N SER A 13 23.04 -14.63 6.38
CA SER A 13 23.23 -15.86 5.60
C SER A 13 23.76 -15.55 4.19
N ILE A 14 24.48 -16.51 3.58
CA ILE A 14 25.09 -16.32 2.25
C ILE A 14 24.07 -15.99 1.15
N GLU A 15 22.83 -16.45 1.30
CA GLU A 15 21.70 -16.20 0.40
C GLU A 15 21.31 -14.71 0.29
N LEU A 16 21.70 -13.88 1.27
CA LEU A 16 21.44 -12.45 1.32
C LEU A 16 22.64 -11.61 0.88
N LYS A 17 23.54 -12.19 0.07
CA LYS A 17 24.72 -11.47 -0.45
C LYS A 17 24.34 -10.17 -1.15
N THR A 18 23.37 -10.20 -2.07
CA THR A 18 22.92 -9.01 -2.81
C THR A 18 22.40 -7.93 -1.85
N ASP A 19 21.59 -8.34 -0.87
CA ASP A 19 20.99 -7.42 0.10
C ASP A 19 22.09 -6.80 0.99
N ARG A 20 23.10 -7.59 1.37
CA ARG A 20 24.27 -7.11 2.12
C ARG A 20 25.10 -6.09 1.33
N GLU A 21 25.36 -6.35 0.04
CA GLU A 21 26.10 -5.44 -0.84
C GLU A 21 25.36 -4.11 -1.02
N GLN A 22 24.05 -4.17 -1.26
CA GLN A 22 23.20 -3.00 -1.38
C GLN A 22 23.08 -2.20 -0.09
N PHE A 23 23.07 -2.88 1.08
CA PHE A 23 23.12 -2.22 2.37
C PHE A 23 24.44 -1.46 2.56
N LYS A 24 25.58 -2.06 2.18
CA LYS A 24 26.89 -1.38 2.21
C LYS A 24 26.93 -0.14 1.31
N ILE A 25 26.36 -0.22 0.11
CA ILE A 25 26.24 0.94 -0.81
C ILE A 25 25.41 2.03 -0.16
N PHE A 26 24.25 1.69 0.41
CA PHE A 26 23.41 2.65 1.12
C PHE A 26 24.15 3.35 2.29
N ILE A 27 24.95 2.62 3.08
CA ILE A 27 25.75 3.25 4.14
C ILE A 27 26.83 4.19 3.55
N ALA A 28 27.40 3.86 2.39
CA ALA A 28 28.32 4.77 1.71
C ALA A 28 27.63 6.06 1.24
N ASP A 29 26.40 5.96 0.73
CA ASP A 29 25.59 7.13 0.35
C ASP A 29 25.23 7.98 1.59
N GLU A 30 24.88 7.34 2.71
CA GLU A 30 24.62 8.02 3.97
C GLU A 30 25.90 8.68 4.53
N ASN A 31 27.08 8.11 4.32
CA ASN A 31 28.34 8.77 4.68
C ASN A 31 28.59 10.04 3.89
N ALA A 32 28.24 10.08 2.60
CA ALA A 32 28.34 11.30 1.80
C ALA A 32 27.43 12.41 2.39
N ARG A 33 26.24 12.02 2.87
CA ARG A 33 25.30 12.91 3.56
C ARG A 33 25.80 13.33 4.95
N LEU A 34 26.41 12.43 5.71
CA LEU A 34 26.85 12.65 7.09
C LEU A 34 28.22 13.34 7.20
N ASN A 35 28.94 13.48 6.09
CA ASN A 35 30.21 14.19 6.01
C ASN A 35 30.12 15.65 6.50
N SER A 36 28.97 16.32 6.30
CA SER A 36 28.74 17.68 6.81
C SER A 36 28.70 17.77 8.34
N SER A 37 28.50 16.64 9.01
CA SER A 37 28.30 16.52 10.46
C SER A 37 29.46 15.81 11.16
N ASP A 38 30.60 15.61 10.48
CA ASP A 38 31.81 14.96 11.01
C ASP A 38 31.55 13.54 11.58
N ILE A 39 30.60 12.82 10.98
CA ILE A 39 30.22 11.45 11.35
C ILE A 39 30.50 10.50 10.20
N PHE A 40 31.10 9.35 10.54
CA PHE A 40 31.38 8.29 9.60
C PHE A 40 30.81 6.95 10.10
N LEU A 41 30.00 6.31 9.28
CA LEU A 41 29.46 4.97 9.49
C LEU A 41 30.39 3.95 8.85
N GLU A 42 31.02 3.10 9.66
CA GLU A 42 31.89 2.02 9.19
C GLU A 42 31.14 0.68 9.24
N VAL A 43 30.96 0.03 8.09
CA VAL A 43 30.37 -1.32 8.03
C VAL A 43 31.47 -2.37 8.16
N VAL A 44 31.37 -3.20 9.20
CA VAL A 44 32.25 -4.33 9.47
C VAL A 44 31.50 -5.63 9.15
N GLY A 45 32.02 -6.44 8.24
CA GLY A 45 31.52 -7.79 7.95
C GLY A 45 32.65 -8.79 7.78
N PHE A 46 32.33 -10.08 7.61
CA PHE A 46 33.35 -11.13 7.48
C PHE A 46 34.33 -10.90 6.30
N GLU A 47 33.89 -10.20 5.24
CA GLU A 47 34.70 -9.84 4.07
C GLU A 47 35.86 -8.85 4.40
N ASN A 48 35.82 -8.21 5.58
CA ASN A 48 36.83 -7.26 6.03
C ASN A 48 38.00 -7.92 6.78
N PHE A 49 37.97 -9.24 7.00
CA PHE A 49 38.99 -9.97 7.75
C PHE A 49 39.89 -10.81 6.86
N SER A 50 41.12 -11.06 7.32
CA SER A 50 42.07 -11.93 6.63
C SER A 50 41.57 -13.38 6.64
N ASN A 51 41.71 -14.07 5.51
CA ASN A 51 41.47 -15.52 5.42
C ASN A 51 42.59 -16.37 6.06
N ALA A 52 43.61 -15.72 6.64
CA ALA A 52 44.70 -16.42 7.33
C ALA A 52 44.19 -17.08 8.61
N ILE A 53 44.66 -18.31 8.89
CA ILE A 53 44.33 -19.03 10.12
C ILE A 53 44.79 -18.20 11.32
N SER A 54 43.88 -17.97 12.28
CA SER A 54 44.21 -17.37 13.57
C SER A 54 44.31 -18.42 14.66
N ASP A 55 45.15 -18.16 15.68
CA ASP A 55 45.38 -19.09 16.80
C ASP A 55 44.11 -19.39 17.62
N ALA A 56 43.09 -18.51 17.56
CA ALA A 56 41.82 -18.64 18.25
C ALA A 56 40.64 -19.06 17.33
N GLY A 57 40.87 -19.18 16.02
CA GLY A 57 39.85 -19.40 15.00
C GLY A 57 39.16 -18.12 14.50
N LEU A 58 38.83 -18.05 13.21
CA LEU A 58 38.27 -16.86 12.55
C LEU A 58 36.95 -16.37 13.19
N GLN A 59 36.09 -17.28 13.64
CA GLN A 59 34.83 -16.90 14.30
C GLN A 59 35.05 -16.17 15.63
N ALA A 60 36.12 -16.50 16.37
CA ALA A 60 36.45 -15.80 17.61
C ALA A 60 36.89 -14.36 17.33
N GLU A 61 37.55 -14.10 16.21
CA GLU A 61 37.90 -12.75 15.76
C GLU A 61 36.68 -11.95 15.34
N TYR A 62 35.72 -12.57 14.63
CA TYR A 62 34.46 -11.93 14.27
C TYR A 62 33.65 -11.54 15.50
N ASN A 63 33.50 -12.44 16.47
CA ASN A 63 32.79 -12.16 17.72
C ASN A 63 33.49 -11.06 18.52
N LYS A 64 34.83 -10.99 18.51
CA LYS A 64 35.59 -9.91 19.14
C LYS A 64 35.35 -8.57 18.46
N ALA A 65 35.33 -8.54 17.13
CA ALA A 65 35.06 -7.32 16.37
C ALA A 65 33.62 -6.84 16.55
N LEU A 66 32.65 -7.77 16.50
CA LEU A 66 31.24 -7.50 16.80
C LEU A 66 31.08 -6.81 18.16
N CYS A 67 31.72 -7.36 19.21
CA CYS A 67 31.65 -6.79 20.55
C CYS A 67 32.23 -5.37 20.65
N ALA A 68 33.04 -4.94 19.68
CA ALA A 68 33.62 -3.60 19.63
C ALA A 68 32.76 -2.61 18.83
N CYS A 69 31.73 -3.09 18.11
CA CYS A 69 30.85 -2.25 17.31
C CYS A 69 29.80 -1.52 18.17
N ASP A 70 29.30 -0.40 17.65
CA ASP A 70 28.21 0.37 18.25
C ASP A 70 26.84 -0.22 17.90
N MET A 71 26.76 -0.87 16.73
CA MET A 71 25.56 -1.47 16.17
C MET A 71 25.84 -2.87 15.62
N ALA A 72 24.82 -3.73 15.65
CA ALA A 72 24.82 -5.03 15.02
C ALA A 72 23.51 -5.22 14.27
N VAL A 73 23.60 -5.53 12.98
CA VAL A 73 22.49 -5.72 12.05
C VAL A 73 22.51 -7.15 11.55
N PHE A 74 21.42 -7.88 11.76
CA PHE A 74 21.24 -9.26 11.34
C PHE A 74 20.18 -9.34 10.25
N LEU A 75 20.57 -9.76 9.04
CA LEU A 75 19.65 -10.01 7.93
C LEU A 75 19.34 -11.51 7.85
N ILE A 76 18.05 -11.86 7.85
CA ILE A 76 17.54 -13.23 7.96
C ILE A 76 16.52 -13.48 6.86
N PHE A 77 16.55 -14.67 6.24
CA PHE A 77 15.56 -15.05 5.23
C PHE A 77 15.06 -16.48 5.41
N SER A 78 15.64 -17.46 4.70
CA SER A 78 15.15 -18.85 4.70
C SER A 78 15.69 -19.64 5.89
N LYS A 79 16.80 -19.18 6.48
CA LYS A 79 17.50 -19.83 7.58
C LYS A 79 18.37 -18.88 8.40
N VAL A 80 18.80 -19.39 9.55
CA VAL A 80 19.85 -18.77 10.36
C VAL A 80 21.03 -19.72 10.44
N GLY A 81 22.16 -19.32 9.83
CA GLY A 81 23.39 -20.10 9.89
C GLY A 81 23.95 -20.20 11.30
N VAL A 82 24.68 -21.29 11.59
CA VAL A 82 25.29 -21.55 12.91
C VAL A 82 26.18 -20.38 13.37
N PHE A 83 26.93 -19.78 12.45
CA PHE A 83 27.78 -18.62 12.75
C PHE A 83 26.96 -17.35 13.06
N THR A 84 25.89 -17.10 12.30
CA THR A 84 25.00 -15.96 12.54
C THR A 84 24.26 -16.08 13.88
N ASP A 85 23.87 -17.29 14.28
CA ASP A 85 23.28 -17.54 15.61
C ASP A 85 24.31 -17.33 16.73
N GLN A 86 25.56 -17.79 16.55
CA GLN A 86 26.65 -17.54 17.50
C GLN A 86 27.00 -16.05 17.62
N GLU A 87 27.02 -15.32 16.51
CA GLU A 87 27.23 -13.87 16.47
C GLU A 87 26.11 -13.13 17.20
N PHE A 88 24.85 -13.56 17.02
CA PHE A 88 23.72 -13.01 17.75
C PHE A 88 23.84 -13.23 19.26
N ASP A 89 24.21 -14.44 19.69
CA ASP A 89 24.41 -14.74 21.11
C ASP A 89 25.57 -13.92 21.72
N ALA A 90 26.66 -13.75 20.97
CA ALA A 90 27.78 -12.89 21.37
C ALA A 90 27.35 -11.41 21.48
N ALA A 91 26.58 -10.91 20.49
CA ALA A 91 26.01 -9.57 20.50
C ALA A 91 25.13 -9.33 21.71
N MET A 92 24.24 -10.28 22.01
CA MET A 92 23.34 -10.22 23.16
C MET A 92 24.09 -10.22 24.49
N ALA A 93 25.14 -11.05 24.62
CA ALA A 93 25.97 -11.07 25.81
C ALA A 93 26.72 -9.75 26.01
N ALA A 94 27.28 -9.17 24.94
CA ALA A 94 27.93 -7.88 24.98
C ALA A 94 26.93 -6.75 25.31
N PHE A 95 25.75 -6.76 24.68
CA PHE A 95 24.69 -5.79 24.92
C PHE A 95 24.23 -5.79 26.38
N LYS A 96 24.02 -6.96 26.97
CA LYS A 96 23.65 -7.08 28.39
C LYS A 96 24.72 -6.53 29.34
N LYS A 97 26.00 -6.60 28.96
CA LYS A 97 27.11 -6.16 29.80
C LYS A 97 27.42 -4.66 29.62
N ASN A 98 27.42 -4.18 28.39
CA ASN A 98 27.98 -2.89 28.00
C ASN A 98 26.94 -1.95 27.35
N ASN A 99 25.68 -2.38 27.19
CA ASN A 99 24.63 -1.69 26.43
C ASN A 99 24.99 -1.44 24.94
N ALA A 100 25.97 -2.19 24.42
CA ALA A 100 26.46 -2.15 23.05
C ALA A 100 26.97 -3.55 22.61
N PRO A 101 26.85 -3.93 21.32
CA PRO A 101 26.20 -3.17 20.26
C PRO A 101 24.68 -3.12 20.43
N LYS A 102 24.02 -2.11 19.87
CA LYS A 102 22.56 -2.12 19.70
C LYS A 102 22.22 -3.09 18.57
N ILE A 103 21.20 -3.92 18.76
CA ILE A 103 20.94 -5.09 17.91
C ILE A 103 19.65 -4.88 17.13
N TRP A 104 19.71 -5.02 15.80
CA TRP A 104 18.56 -5.02 14.91
C TRP A 104 18.48 -6.33 14.15
N THR A 105 17.28 -6.87 14.01
CA THR A 105 17.01 -8.09 13.23
C THR A 105 15.99 -7.79 12.13
N TYR A 106 16.39 -8.01 10.87
CA TYR A 106 15.57 -7.78 9.69
C TYR A 106 15.28 -9.09 8.95
N PHE A 107 14.00 -9.40 8.74
CA PHE A 107 13.53 -10.61 8.10
C PHE A 107 13.04 -10.31 6.68
N LYS A 108 13.65 -10.95 5.68
CA LYS A 108 13.19 -10.82 4.31
C LYS A 108 11.85 -11.53 4.14
N ASN A 109 10.88 -10.81 3.62
CA ASN A 109 9.54 -11.28 3.32
C ASN A 109 9.42 -11.57 1.82
N GLU A 110 9.99 -12.69 1.40
CA GLU A 110 9.97 -13.18 0.03
C GLU A 110 9.49 -14.64 0.00
N ALA A 111 8.88 -15.06 -1.11
CA ALA A 111 8.36 -16.42 -1.23
C ALA A 111 9.51 -17.44 -1.27
N LEU A 112 9.29 -18.54 -0.56
CA LEU A 112 10.23 -19.63 -0.37
C LEU A 112 9.78 -20.84 -1.19
N TYR A 113 10.63 -21.36 -2.08
CA TYR A 113 10.33 -22.54 -2.89
C TYR A 113 10.52 -23.82 -2.07
N PRO A 114 9.46 -24.62 -1.79
CA PRO A 114 9.56 -25.77 -0.90
C PRO A 114 10.59 -26.81 -1.35
N GLU A 115 10.79 -26.98 -2.66
CA GLU A 115 11.78 -27.91 -3.24
C GLU A 115 13.24 -27.51 -3.00
N LEU A 116 13.54 -26.24 -2.67
CA LEU A 116 14.90 -25.75 -2.46
C LEU A 116 15.30 -25.66 -0.98
N ILE A 117 14.39 -26.00 -0.07
CA ILE A 117 14.55 -25.74 1.35
C ILE A 117 14.70 -27.05 2.11
N LYS A 118 15.78 -27.13 2.88
CA LYS A 118 16.02 -28.28 3.74
C LYS A 118 15.26 -28.14 5.05
N GLU A 119 14.82 -29.26 5.61
CA GLU A 119 14.11 -29.27 6.90
C GLU A 119 14.94 -28.63 8.03
N GLU A 120 16.25 -28.85 8.03
CA GLU A 120 17.20 -28.25 8.99
C GLU A 120 17.22 -26.70 8.92
N ASP A 121 17.12 -26.15 7.72
CA ASP A 121 17.13 -24.70 7.47
C ASP A 121 15.85 -24.06 8.07
N ILE A 122 14.69 -24.69 7.86
CA ILE A 122 13.40 -24.26 8.42
C ILE A 122 13.41 -24.35 9.96
N ARG A 123 13.93 -25.45 10.51
CA ARG A 123 14.06 -25.62 11.96
C ARG A 123 14.94 -24.54 12.59
N SER A 124 16.06 -24.18 11.94
CA SER A 124 16.93 -23.09 12.40
C SER A 124 16.21 -21.74 12.43
N LEU A 125 15.42 -21.43 11.40
CA LEU A 125 14.64 -20.19 11.32
C LEU A 125 13.60 -20.14 12.43
N PHE A 126 12.86 -21.22 12.66
CA PHE A 126 11.86 -21.28 13.74
C PHE A 126 12.49 -21.19 15.12
N ALA A 127 13.64 -21.84 15.35
CA ALA A 127 14.36 -21.76 16.62
C ALA A 127 14.80 -20.32 16.91
N PHE A 128 15.37 -19.63 15.92
CA PHE A 128 15.78 -18.24 16.06
C PHE A 128 14.58 -17.30 16.27
N LYS A 129 13.51 -17.51 15.51
CA LYS A 129 12.23 -16.82 15.67
C LYS A 129 11.69 -16.97 17.10
N LYS A 130 11.76 -18.17 17.67
CA LYS A 130 11.39 -18.42 19.07
C LYS A 130 12.33 -17.70 20.05
N LYS A 131 13.65 -17.77 19.82
CA LYS A 131 14.66 -17.05 20.63
C LYS A 131 14.36 -15.55 20.72
N LEU A 132 14.02 -14.90 19.60
CA LEU A 132 13.62 -13.48 19.61
C LEU A 132 12.33 -13.22 20.38
N LYS A 133 11.34 -14.11 20.25
CA LYS A 133 10.07 -14.01 20.98
C LYS A 133 10.31 -14.10 22.50
N ASP A 134 11.14 -15.03 22.96
CA ASP A 134 11.50 -15.18 24.37
C ASP A 134 12.26 -13.97 24.92
N LEU A 135 12.91 -13.20 24.05
CA LEU A 135 13.60 -11.94 24.37
C LEU A 135 12.68 -10.70 24.30
N MET A 136 11.40 -10.86 24.00
CA MET A 136 10.46 -9.76 23.74
C MET A 136 10.96 -8.81 22.64
N HIS A 137 11.78 -9.33 21.71
CA HIS A 137 12.31 -8.56 20.59
C HIS A 137 11.44 -8.80 19.36
N TYR A 138 10.85 -7.73 18.84
CA TYR A 138 9.99 -7.79 17.65
C TYR A 138 10.82 -7.95 16.38
N ARG A 139 10.25 -8.68 15.42
CA ARG A 139 10.90 -8.94 14.14
C ARG A 139 10.51 -7.85 13.16
N THR A 140 11.48 -7.14 12.63
CA THR A 140 11.22 -6.18 11.56
C THR A 140 11.30 -6.91 10.23
N SER A 141 10.25 -6.87 9.43
CA SER A 141 10.22 -7.52 8.11
C SER A 141 10.46 -6.51 6.99
N TYR A 142 11.16 -6.92 5.93
CA TYR A 142 11.36 -6.12 4.71
C TYR A 142 11.01 -6.92 3.45
N ASN A 143 10.36 -6.28 2.49
CA ASN A 143 9.84 -6.94 1.28
C ASN A 143 10.85 -6.91 0.13
N ASN A 144 11.75 -5.94 0.15
CA ASN A 144 12.84 -5.76 -0.80
C ASN A 144 13.93 -4.89 -0.15
N ILE A 145 15.05 -4.76 -0.84
CA ILE A 145 16.23 -4.06 -0.33
C ILE A 145 15.98 -2.58 -0.03
N ASP A 146 15.11 -1.90 -0.78
CA ASP A 146 14.83 -0.49 -0.55
C ASP A 146 13.95 -0.27 0.68
N HIS A 147 13.04 -1.21 0.97
CA HIS A 147 12.29 -1.23 2.24
C HIS A 147 13.25 -1.37 3.44
N LEU A 148 14.27 -2.22 3.34
CA LEU A 148 15.31 -2.37 4.38
C LEU A 148 16.09 -1.06 4.57
N LYS A 149 16.55 -0.43 3.47
CA LYS A 149 17.28 0.85 3.51
C LYS A 149 16.45 1.94 4.19
N TYR A 150 15.17 2.06 3.81
CA TYR A 150 14.26 3.04 4.39
C TYR A 150 14.07 2.82 5.90
N GLN A 151 13.75 1.60 6.33
CA GLN A 151 13.56 1.28 7.74
C GLN A 151 14.82 1.59 8.56
N PHE A 152 15.99 1.18 8.08
CA PHE A 152 17.24 1.44 8.79
C PHE A 152 17.59 2.94 8.81
N LYS A 153 17.29 3.68 7.74
CA LYS A 153 17.45 5.14 7.69
C LYS A 153 16.60 5.83 8.76
N VAL A 154 15.32 5.47 8.87
CA VAL A 154 14.43 6.03 9.90
C VAL A 154 14.96 5.74 11.30
N GLU A 155 15.47 4.54 11.55
CA GLU A 155 16.10 4.18 12.83
C GLU A 155 17.35 5.03 13.13
N LEU A 156 18.22 5.24 12.12
CA LEU A 156 19.38 6.13 12.26
C LEU A 156 18.95 7.57 12.58
N ASP A 157 17.99 8.10 11.84
CA ASP A 157 17.53 9.48 11.99
C ASP A 157 16.84 9.69 13.37
N ASN A 158 16.05 8.71 13.83
CA ASN A 158 15.39 8.72 15.14
C ASN A 158 16.37 8.62 16.31
N LYS A 159 17.44 7.83 16.17
CA LYS A 159 18.40 7.58 17.24
C LYS A 159 19.40 8.71 17.40
N TYR A 160 19.62 9.50 16.34
CA TYR A 160 20.48 10.67 16.37
C TYR A 160 19.74 11.96 15.98
N PRO A 161 18.63 12.31 16.68
CA PRO A 161 17.73 13.39 16.26
C PRO A 161 18.38 14.78 16.33
N THR A 162 19.36 14.96 17.24
CA THR A 162 20.14 16.20 17.40
C THR A 162 21.11 16.48 16.24
N LEU A 163 21.34 15.53 15.34
CA LEU A 163 22.14 15.73 14.12
C LEU A 163 21.37 16.41 12.99
N PHE A 164 20.05 16.58 13.15
CA PHE A 164 19.14 17.01 12.07
C PHE A 164 18.31 18.24 12.43
N ALA A 165 18.57 18.86 13.59
CA ALA A 165 17.93 20.09 14.00
C ALA A 165 18.54 21.29 13.26
N ASN A 166 18.14 21.49 12.00
CA ASN A 166 18.16 22.79 11.34
C ASN A 166 17.16 22.80 10.18
N VAL A 167 15.87 22.78 10.49
CA VAL A 167 14.87 23.71 9.92
C VAL A 167 13.75 23.88 10.96
N GLN A 168 13.57 25.13 11.42
CA GLN A 168 12.41 25.72 12.13
C GLN A 168 12.18 25.44 13.64
N THR A 169 12.80 26.33 14.42
CA THR A 169 12.23 27.19 15.50
C THR A 169 11.25 26.63 16.55
N ALA A 170 11.80 26.57 17.78
CA ALA A 170 11.28 27.06 19.06
C ALA A 170 9.96 26.48 19.65
N VAL A 171 10.07 25.79 20.80
CA VAL A 171 9.68 26.28 22.15
C VAL A 171 9.80 25.14 23.20
N VAL A 172 10.70 25.36 24.17
CA VAL A 172 10.69 25.09 25.64
C VAL A 172 10.70 23.65 26.22
N ASP A 173 11.58 23.53 27.23
CA ASP A 173 12.07 22.40 28.04
C ASP A 173 11.07 21.67 28.98
N PRO A 174 11.47 20.50 29.56
CA PRO A 174 10.62 19.52 30.23
C PRO A 174 10.67 19.56 31.77
N ALA A 175 9.55 19.21 32.40
CA ALA A 175 9.40 18.70 33.77
C ALA A 175 7.96 18.15 33.86
N GLU A 176 7.57 17.08 34.54
CA GLU A 176 8.14 16.25 35.59
C GLU A 176 7.29 14.97 35.66
N SER A 177 7.86 13.87 36.16
CA SER A 177 7.19 12.60 36.43
C SER A 177 6.26 12.67 37.66
N GLY A 178 5.00 12.24 37.53
CA GLY A 178 4.03 12.07 38.64
C GLY A 178 2.74 11.37 38.21
N PRO A 179 1.96 10.75 39.12
CA PRO A 179 1.38 9.41 38.94
C PRO A 179 -0.01 9.34 38.25
N ARG A 180 -0.36 8.08 37.94
CA ARG A 180 -1.61 7.57 37.34
C ARG A 180 -2.91 8.17 37.89
N SER A 181 -3.85 8.24 36.95
CA SER A 181 -5.31 8.24 37.09
C SER A 181 -5.97 9.59 37.30
N GLU A 182 -6.62 10.09 36.24
CA GLU A 182 -8.02 10.52 36.30
C GLU A 182 -8.58 10.61 34.88
N VAL A 183 -9.75 10.01 34.69
CA VAL A 183 -10.55 10.10 33.46
C VAL A 183 -11.01 11.55 33.34
N VAL A 184 -10.31 12.33 32.54
CA VAL A 184 -10.76 13.67 32.16
C VAL A 184 -11.82 13.50 31.08
N ASN A 185 -13.08 13.56 31.50
CA ASN A 185 -14.23 13.72 30.64
C ASN A 185 -14.09 15.07 29.88
N THR A 186 -13.62 15.02 28.63
CA THR A 186 -13.55 16.17 27.72
C THR A 186 -14.58 16.00 26.61
N GLU A 187 -15.84 16.18 26.98
CA GLU A 187 -16.93 16.50 26.05
C GLU A 187 -16.71 17.89 25.42
N THR A 188 -15.66 18.06 24.59
CA THR A 188 -15.54 19.16 23.60
C THR A 188 -14.34 19.02 22.65
N LYS A 189 -13.87 17.81 22.33
CA LYS A 189 -13.02 17.60 21.16
C LYS A 189 -13.86 16.99 20.04
N ARG A 190 -14.26 17.81 19.06
CA ARG A 190 -14.93 17.32 17.84
C ARG A 190 -13.92 16.59 16.96
N ALA A 191 -13.47 15.41 17.41
CA ALA A 191 -12.58 14.54 16.66
C ALA A 191 -13.43 13.65 15.75
N TYR A 192 -13.46 13.97 14.45
CA TYR A 192 -13.97 13.06 13.44
C TYR A 192 -12.99 11.88 13.27
N ASN A 193 -13.44 10.79 12.66
CA ASN A 193 -12.74 9.55 12.36
C ASN A 193 -12.54 8.56 13.52
N GLU A 194 -13.04 8.82 14.73
CA GLU A 194 -12.89 7.84 15.81
C GLU A 194 -13.76 6.60 15.55
N ILE A 195 -15.00 6.77 15.09
CA ILE A 195 -15.88 5.65 14.73
C ILE A 195 -15.34 4.92 13.50
N LEU A 196 -14.96 5.69 12.47
CA LEU A 196 -14.40 5.13 11.24
C LEU A 196 -13.14 4.32 11.50
N SER A 197 -12.16 4.90 12.20
CA SER A 197 -10.88 4.23 12.47
C SER A 197 -11.09 3.01 13.36
N PHE A 198 -11.96 3.09 14.36
CA PHE A 198 -12.29 1.96 15.21
C PHE A 198 -12.88 0.79 14.42
N ARG A 199 -13.99 1.01 13.73
CA ARG A 199 -14.71 -0.06 13.03
C ARG A 199 -13.91 -0.63 11.87
N LEU A 200 -13.20 0.20 11.10
CA LEU A 200 -12.38 -0.32 10.01
C LEU A 200 -11.18 -1.12 10.52
N PHE A 201 -10.56 -0.72 11.63
CA PHE A 201 -9.46 -1.48 12.21
C PHE A 201 -9.91 -2.84 12.77
N GLU A 202 -11.05 -2.86 13.48
CA GLU A 202 -11.69 -4.11 13.93
C GLU A 202 -12.05 -5.01 12.74
N ALA A 203 -12.60 -4.46 11.66
CA ALA A 203 -13.01 -5.23 10.48
C ALA A 203 -11.85 -5.94 9.76
N ILE A 204 -10.62 -5.43 9.93
CA ILE A 204 -9.41 -5.98 9.32
C ILE A 204 -8.54 -6.77 10.30
N ARG A 205 -8.93 -6.86 11.59
CA ARG A 205 -8.18 -7.52 12.67
C ARG A 205 -7.58 -8.86 12.28
N ASP A 206 -8.42 -9.81 11.89
CA ASP A 206 -8.00 -11.19 11.57
C ASP A 206 -7.54 -11.35 10.11
N LYS A 207 -7.58 -10.25 9.35
CA LYS A 207 -7.42 -10.23 7.91
C LYS A 207 -6.10 -9.61 7.47
N ASN A 208 -5.56 -8.69 8.27
CA ASN A 208 -4.33 -8.00 8.01
C ASN A 208 -3.29 -8.36 9.07
N GLU A 209 -2.12 -8.85 8.65
CA GLU A 209 -1.07 -9.32 9.58
C GLU A 209 -0.60 -8.21 10.52
N ARG A 210 -0.39 -6.99 10.02
CA ARG A 210 0.00 -5.84 10.85
C ARG A 210 -1.08 -5.46 11.86
N ALA A 211 -2.35 -5.52 11.45
CA ALA A 211 -3.47 -5.25 12.36
C ALA A 211 -3.49 -6.30 13.48
N LYS A 212 -3.42 -7.58 13.12
CA LYS A 212 -3.38 -8.70 14.07
C LYS A 212 -2.23 -8.56 15.07
N GLU A 213 -1.02 -8.26 14.58
CA GLU A 213 0.15 -8.03 15.42
C GLU A 213 -0.08 -6.88 16.42
N LEU A 214 -0.66 -5.75 15.97
CA LEU A 214 -0.95 -4.63 16.86
C LEU A 214 -1.98 -4.99 17.95
N PHE A 215 -3.01 -5.77 17.60
CA PHE A 215 -3.99 -6.29 18.58
C PHE A 215 -3.33 -7.20 19.61
N GLU A 216 -2.49 -8.14 19.17
CA GLU A 216 -1.75 -9.04 20.07
C GLU A 216 -0.83 -8.25 21.01
N ILE A 217 -0.14 -7.21 20.51
CA ILE A 217 0.72 -6.35 21.33
C ILE A 217 -0.11 -5.57 22.36
N ALA A 218 -1.24 -4.98 21.97
CA ALA A 218 -2.10 -4.24 22.87
C ALA A 218 -2.67 -5.14 23.98
N GLU A 219 -3.11 -6.35 23.63
CA GLU A 219 -3.59 -7.37 24.57
C GLU A 219 -2.49 -7.81 25.55
N MET A 220 -1.27 -8.06 25.06
CA MET A 220 -0.11 -8.41 25.89
C MET A 220 0.25 -7.32 26.90
N ASN A 221 0.03 -6.05 26.56
CA ASN A 221 0.30 -4.92 27.45
C ASN A 221 -0.89 -4.59 28.37
N GLU A 222 -1.97 -5.37 28.33
CA GLU A 222 -3.22 -5.12 29.06
C GLU A 222 -3.81 -3.73 28.76
N VAL A 223 -3.57 -3.22 27.55
CA VAL A 223 -4.04 -1.91 27.09
C VAL A 223 -5.13 -2.11 26.04
N LEU A 224 -6.27 -1.44 26.22
CA LEU A 224 -7.23 -1.27 25.14
C LEU A 224 -6.61 -0.31 24.11
N TRP A 225 -6.28 -0.82 22.92
CA TRP A 225 -5.61 -0.07 21.86
C TRP A 225 -6.29 1.28 21.54
N GLN A 226 -7.62 1.31 21.63
CA GLN A 226 -8.48 2.48 21.41
C GLN A 226 -8.30 3.59 22.46
N ASN A 227 -7.77 3.27 23.64
CA ASN A 227 -7.54 4.25 24.71
C ASN A 227 -6.14 4.88 24.67
N ASP A 228 -5.25 4.35 23.83
CA ASP A 228 -3.86 4.78 23.76
C ASP A 228 -3.55 5.49 22.45
N ILE A 229 -2.87 6.63 22.55
CA ILE A 229 -2.61 7.52 21.41
C ILE A 229 -1.68 6.86 20.40
N ALA A 230 -0.65 6.12 20.85
CA ALA A 230 0.31 5.48 19.97
C ALA A 230 -0.34 4.33 19.19
N TYR A 231 -1.12 3.49 19.86
CA TYR A 231 -1.87 2.42 19.20
C TYR A 231 -2.90 2.95 18.20
N ARG A 232 -3.66 4.01 18.54
CA ARG A 232 -4.58 4.63 17.59
C ARG A 232 -3.87 5.20 16.36
N LYS A 233 -2.70 5.82 16.55
CA LYS A 233 -1.90 6.35 15.44
C LYS A 233 -1.44 5.23 14.51
N GLU A 234 -0.93 4.13 15.06
CA GLU A 234 -0.50 2.97 14.28
C GLU A 234 -1.68 2.29 13.58
N ALA A 235 -2.83 2.15 14.26
CA ALA A 235 -4.06 1.61 13.67
C ALA A 235 -4.51 2.43 12.45
N LYS A 236 -4.52 3.76 12.56
CA LYS A 236 -4.82 4.68 11.44
C LYS A 236 -3.84 4.48 10.27
N ALA A 237 -2.54 4.32 10.54
CA ALA A 237 -1.53 4.04 9.51
C ALA A 237 -1.73 2.66 8.84
N ILE A 238 -2.11 1.63 9.61
CA ILE A 238 -2.43 0.30 9.07
C ILE A 238 -3.66 0.38 8.17
N ILE A 239 -4.74 1.04 8.59
CA ILE A 239 -5.95 1.22 7.77
C ILE A 239 -5.61 1.93 6.45
N ALA A 240 -4.86 3.04 6.54
CA ALA A 240 -4.45 3.84 5.40
C ALA A 240 -3.57 3.09 4.39
N SER A 241 -2.82 2.07 4.81
CA SER A 241 -1.99 1.25 3.92
C SER A 241 -2.70 -0.02 3.46
N ALA A 242 -3.64 -0.54 4.25
CA ALA A 242 -4.36 -1.78 3.95
C ALA A 242 -5.36 -1.64 2.80
N TYR A 243 -6.05 -0.51 2.69
CA TYR A 243 -7.08 -0.28 1.66
C TYR A 243 -6.52 0.12 0.27
N GLY A 244 -5.22 -0.11 0.03
CA GLY A 244 -4.57 0.14 -1.25
C GLY A 244 -4.78 1.58 -1.72
N VAL A 245 -5.23 1.76 -2.97
CA VAL A 245 -5.49 3.10 -3.51
C VAL A 245 -6.46 3.88 -2.60
N LEU A 246 -7.57 3.32 -2.14
CA LEU A 246 -8.52 4.05 -1.26
C LEU A 246 -7.88 4.60 0.03
N GLY A 247 -6.74 4.03 0.44
CA GLY A 247 -5.93 4.46 1.57
C GLY A 247 -5.54 5.94 1.58
N VAL A 248 -5.26 6.57 0.43
CA VAL A 248 -4.93 8.02 0.41
C VAL A 248 -6.13 8.86 0.83
N GLN A 249 -7.34 8.50 0.39
CA GLN A 249 -8.55 9.23 0.79
C GLN A 249 -8.81 9.06 2.29
N LEU A 250 -8.58 7.86 2.83
CA LEU A 250 -8.67 7.61 4.26
C LEU A 250 -7.65 8.44 5.05
N ARG A 251 -6.42 8.62 4.56
CA ARG A 251 -5.44 9.54 5.17
C ARG A 251 -5.94 10.98 5.19
N LYS A 252 -6.53 11.46 4.09
CA LYS A 252 -7.10 12.81 4.02
C LYS A 252 -8.24 13.00 5.03
N LEU A 253 -9.15 12.03 5.14
CA LEU A 253 -10.22 12.05 6.16
C LEU A 253 -9.63 12.11 7.58
N MET A 254 -8.69 11.20 7.88
CA MET A 254 -8.02 11.13 9.19
C MET A 254 -7.26 12.42 9.53
N ALA A 255 -6.65 13.08 8.54
CA ALA A 255 -5.96 14.35 8.72
C ALA A 255 -6.96 15.48 9.05
N ILE A 256 -8.06 15.60 8.30
CA ILE A 256 -9.11 16.60 8.55
C ILE A 256 -9.71 16.41 9.94
N GLY A 257 -10.05 15.18 10.33
CA GLY A 257 -10.67 14.95 11.65
C GLY A 257 -9.71 15.00 12.83
N ALA A 258 -8.40 15.07 12.60
CA ALA A 258 -7.41 15.32 13.65
C ALA A 258 -7.20 16.82 13.93
N GLN A 259 -7.73 17.72 13.10
CA GLN A 259 -7.60 19.17 13.29
C GLN A 259 -8.42 19.68 14.48
N ASP A 260 -7.84 20.57 15.26
CA ASP A 260 -8.53 21.22 16.38
C ASP A 260 -9.28 22.46 15.88
N ASN A 261 -10.54 22.25 15.49
CA ASN A 261 -11.43 23.30 14.98
C ASN A 261 -11.70 24.43 16.00
N ALA A 262 -11.37 24.27 17.28
CA ALA A 262 -11.54 25.33 18.29
C ALA A 262 -10.55 26.50 18.10
N ALA A 263 -9.44 26.25 17.39
CA ALA A 263 -8.43 27.26 17.08
C ALA A 263 -8.60 27.90 15.68
N GLU A 264 -9.55 27.43 14.88
CA GLU A 264 -9.71 27.82 13.47
C GLU A 264 -10.86 28.82 13.26
N GLY A 265 -10.73 29.66 12.23
CA GLY A 265 -11.78 30.60 11.86
C GLY A 265 -13.02 29.91 11.27
N GLN A 266 -14.19 30.52 11.41
CA GLN A 266 -15.48 29.95 10.95
C GLN A 266 -15.48 29.53 9.46
N SER A 267 -14.78 30.28 8.60
CA SER A 267 -14.63 29.93 7.18
C SER A 267 -13.88 28.62 6.96
N THR A 268 -12.82 28.38 7.72
CA THR A 268 -11.99 27.16 7.63
C THR A 268 -12.78 25.94 8.10
N VAL A 269 -13.56 26.09 9.17
CA VAL A 269 -14.44 25.02 9.68
C VAL A 269 -15.47 24.59 8.63
N LEU A 270 -16.12 25.55 7.97
CA LEU A 270 -17.11 25.25 6.91
C LEU A 270 -16.46 24.57 5.69
N GLU A 271 -15.26 24.99 5.32
CA GLU A 271 -14.48 24.37 4.25
C GLU A 271 -14.06 22.94 4.60
N ASN A 272 -13.57 22.71 5.83
CA ASN A 272 -13.21 21.38 6.32
C ASN A 272 -14.41 20.43 6.35
N GLN A 273 -15.59 20.89 6.79
CA GLN A 273 -16.82 20.10 6.77
C GLN A 273 -17.23 19.70 5.35
N LYS A 274 -17.21 20.65 4.42
CA LYS A 274 -17.49 20.40 3.00
C LYS A 274 -16.49 19.41 2.40
N ASN A 275 -15.20 19.60 2.67
CA ASN A 275 -14.13 18.74 2.17
C ASN A 275 -14.26 17.32 2.73
N TYR A 276 -14.56 17.18 4.03
CA TYR A 276 -14.76 15.89 4.68
C TYR A 276 -15.88 15.08 4.03
N ILE A 277 -17.05 15.68 3.85
CA ILE A 277 -18.20 15.02 3.20
C ILE A 277 -17.89 14.69 1.73
N THR A 278 -17.22 15.61 1.02
CA THR A 278 -16.80 15.40 -0.37
C THR A 278 -15.86 14.20 -0.49
N ILE A 279 -14.89 14.08 0.40
CA ILE A 279 -13.94 12.96 0.44
C ILE A 279 -14.66 11.67 0.84
N CYS A 280 -15.62 11.71 1.77
CA CYS A 280 -16.42 10.52 2.11
C CYS A 280 -17.17 9.99 0.89
N HIS A 281 -17.88 10.88 0.18
CA HIS A 281 -18.61 10.52 -1.04
C HIS A 281 -17.67 10.06 -2.17
N LEU A 282 -16.52 10.71 -2.35
CA LEU A 282 -15.52 10.29 -3.34
C LEU A 282 -14.94 8.91 -3.02
N THR A 283 -14.61 8.65 -1.76
CA THR A 283 -14.09 7.34 -1.30
C THR A 283 -15.09 6.23 -1.60
N ALA A 284 -16.37 6.45 -1.27
CA ALA A 284 -17.45 5.54 -1.60
C ALA A 284 -17.59 5.31 -3.11
N LEU A 285 -17.58 6.39 -3.91
CA LEU A 285 -17.66 6.27 -5.36
C LEU A 285 -16.50 5.44 -5.94
N ARG A 286 -15.26 5.74 -5.53
CA ARG A 286 -14.05 5.04 -6.02
C ARG A 286 -14.06 3.57 -5.60
N ALA A 287 -14.55 3.24 -4.42
CA ALA A 287 -14.74 1.86 -3.99
C ALA A 287 -15.73 1.11 -4.91
N MET A 288 -16.89 1.72 -5.21
CA MET A 288 -17.88 1.11 -6.13
C MET A 288 -17.36 0.97 -7.55
N GLN A 289 -16.64 1.99 -8.04
CA GLN A 289 -15.99 1.94 -9.35
C GLN A 289 -14.97 0.81 -9.41
N LEU A 290 -14.13 0.65 -8.39
CA LEU A 290 -13.15 -0.43 -8.34
C LEU A 290 -13.84 -1.80 -8.49
N LEU A 291 -14.94 -2.04 -7.77
CA LEU A 291 -15.72 -3.28 -7.90
C LEU A 291 -16.31 -3.44 -9.31
N CYS A 292 -16.97 -2.40 -9.83
CA CYS A 292 -17.60 -2.45 -11.15
C CYS A 292 -16.56 -2.67 -12.27
N PHE A 293 -15.44 -1.96 -12.23
CA PHE A 293 -14.40 -2.02 -13.25
C PHE A 293 -13.66 -3.36 -13.20
N THR A 294 -13.50 -3.94 -12.00
CA THR A 294 -13.00 -5.31 -11.84
C THR A 294 -13.93 -6.31 -12.55
N LEU A 295 -15.24 -6.24 -12.30
CA LEU A 295 -16.21 -7.14 -12.94
C LEU A 295 -16.30 -6.91 -14.46
N LEU A 296 -16.30 -5.66 -14.93
CA LEU A 296 -16.29 -5.32 -16.36
C LEU A 296 -15.03 -5.85 -17.06
N SER A 297 -13.85 -5.70 -16.45
CA SER A 297 -12.59 -6.21 -17.01
C SER A 297 -12.63 -7.73 -17.13
N LYS A 298 -13.14 -8.42 -16.11
CA LYS A 298 -13.29 -9.86 -16.16
C LYS A 298 -14.35 -10.30 -17.19
N LEU A 299 -15.46 -9.60 -17.34
CA LEU A 299 -16.42 -9.89 -18.43
C LEU A 299 -15.78 -9.73 -19.80
N TRP A 300 -14.93 -8.71 -19.97
CA TRP A 300 -14.19 -8.50 -21.21
C TRP A 300 -13.23 -9.65 -21.52
N ASP A 301 -12.51 -10.18 -20.52
CA ASP A 301 -11.66 -11.36 -20.69
C ASP A 301 -12.46 -12.62 -21.14
N GLU A 302 -13.73 -12.69 -20.77
CA GLU A 302 -14.63 -13.81 -21.11
C GLU A 302 -15.26 -13.67 -22.51
N LYS A 303 -14.96 -12.59 -23.27
CA LYS A 303 -15.60 -12.29 -24.58
C LYS A 303 -15.54 -13.42 -25.60
N ASN A 304 -14.45 -14.19 -25.61
CA ASN A 304 -14.25 -15.26 -26.59
C ASN A 304 -15.09 -16.51 -26.29
N LYS A 305 -15.79 -16.56 -25.16
CA LYS A 305 -16.62 -17.71 -24.75
C LYS A 305 -18.07 -17.63 -25.24
N GLY A 306 -18.46 -16.53 -25.91
CA GLY A 306 -19.77 -16.42 -26.59
C GLY A 306 -20.97 -16.36 -25.64
N HIS A 307 -20.81 -15.76 -24.46
CA HIS A 307 -21.91 -15.59 -23.51
C HIS A 307 -22.98 -14.62 -24.04
N HIS A 308 -24.24 -14.97 -23.83
CA HIS A 308 -25.40 -14.14 -24.20
C HIS A 308 -26.09 -13.63 -22.93
N TYR A 309 -26.18 -12.31 -22.77
CA TYR A 309 -26.75 -11.65 -21.60
C TYR A 309 -28.16 -11.12 -21.87
N GLU A 310 -28.93 -10.88 -20.82
CA GLU A 310 -30.28 -10.35 -20.95
C GLU A 310 -30.26 -8.91 -21.49
N ALA A 311 -31.26 -8.54 -22.30
CA ALA A 311 -31.32 -7.22 -22.94
C ALA A 311 -31.26 -6.07 -21.92
N GLY A 312 -31.93 -6.21 -20.77
CA GLY A 312 -31.91 -5.20 -19.70
C GLY A 312 -30.53 -5.03 -19.05
N GLN A 313 -29.77 -6.11 -18.90
CA GLN A 313 -28.40 -6.07 -18.39
C GLN A 313 -27.47 -5.36 -19.38
N VAL A 314 -27.56 -5.73 -20.66
CA VAL A 314 -26.80 -5.11 -21.76
C VAL A 314 -27.11 -3.62 -21.88
N ASP A 315 -28.39 -3.23 -21.77
CA ASP A 315 -28.80 -1.83 -21.85
C ASP A 315 -28.27 -1.00 -20.67
N MET A 316 -28.19 -1.56 -19.46
CA MET A 316 -27.59 -0.89 -18.30
C MET A 316 -26.10 -0.62 -18.52
N ILE A 317 -25.37 -1.62 -19.05
CA ILE A 317 -23.94 -1.47 -19.37
C ILE A 317 -23.73 -0.49 -20.53
N ARG A 318 -24.58 -0.54 -21.56
CA ARG A 318 -24.53 0.42 -22.68
C ARG A 318 -24.74 1.86 -22.21
N LYS A 319 -25.66 2.09 -21.28
CA LYS A 319 -25.85 3.41 -20.64
C LYS A 319 -24.62 3.87 -19.87
N PHE A 320 -23.92 2.97 -19.19
CA PHE A 320 -22.65 3.28 -18.53
C PHE A 320 -21.58 3.72 -19.53
N PHE A 321 -21.36 2.95 -20.59
CA PHE A 321 -20.35 3.26 -21.62
C PHE A 321 -20.63 4.57 -22.36
N ASN A 322 -21.90 4.89 -22.62
CA ASN A 322 -22.29 6.06 -23.43
C ASN A 322 -22.72 7.27 -22.59
N SER A 323 -22.49 7.27 -21.28
CA SER A 323 -22.90 8.38 -20.42
C SER A 323 -22.03 9.61 -20.64
N PRO A 324 -22.61 10.82 -20.89
CA PRO A 324 -21.84 12.05 -21.06
C PRO A 324 -21.32 12.64 -19.73
N VAL A 325 -21.78 12.12 -18.60
CA VAL A 325 -21.41 12.56 -17.25
C VAL A 325 -20.99 11.39 -16.38
N GLU A 326 -20.16 11.65 -15.37
CA GLU A 326 -19.77 10.65 -14.38
C GLU A 326 -21.02 10.06 -13.72
N MET A 327 -21.13 8.74 -13.77
CA MET A 327 -22.24 8.05 -13.13
C MET A 327 -22.20 8.30 -11.60
N PRO A 328 -23.32 8.70 -10.96
CA PRO A 328 -23.35 8.92 -9.51
C PRO A 328 -23.30 7.59 -8.75
N LEU A 329 -23.12 7.65 -7.43
CA LEU A 329 -23.03 6.46 -6.56
C LEU A 329 -24.26 5.54 -6.71
N ALA A 330 -25.47 6.11 -6.78
CA ALA A 330 -26.70 5.35 -7.04
C ALA A 330 -26.72 4.65 -8.41
N GLY A 331 -26.03 5.20 -9.41
CA GLY A 331 -25.86 4.57 -10.71
C GLY A 331 -24.90 3.38 -10.64
N TYR A 332 -23.73 3.56 -10.00
CA TYR A 332 -22.79 2.47 -9.78
C TYR A 332 -23.35 1.35 -8.90
N LYS A 333 -24.24 1.67 -7.95
CA LYS A 333 -25.01 0.67 -7.18
C LYS A 333 -25.81 -0.25 -8.09
N LYS A 334 -26.58 0.34 -9.03
CA LYS A 334 -27.35 -0.42 -10.03
C LYS A 334 -26.43 -1.23 -10.94
N LEU A 335 -25.34 -0.62 -11.40
CA LEU A 335 -24.37 -1.28 -12.27
C LEU A 335 -23.74 -2.50 -11.57
N LEU A 336 -23.31 -2.35 -10.32
CA LEU A 336 -22.77 -3.46 -9.53
C LEU A 336 -23.78 -4.59 -9.38
N SER A 337 -25.03 -4.29 -9.01
CA SER A 337 -26.09 -5.31 -8.93
C SER A 337 -26.30 -6.04 -10.25
N THR A 338 -26.31 -5.31 -11.38
CA THR A 338 -26.41 -5.90 -12.72
C THR A 338 -25.22 -6.81 -13.03
N LEU A 339 -24.00 -6.36 -12.73
CA LEU A 339 -22.78 -7.14 -12.98
C LEU A 339 -22.73 -8.41 -12.12
N LEU A 340 -23.08 -8.34 -10.82
CA LEU A 340 -23.17 -9.53 -9.96
C LEU A 340 -24.17 -10.55 -10.51
N ALA A 341 -25.36 -10.10 -10.93
CA ALA A 341 -26.36 -10.99 -11.53
C ALA A 341 -25.84 -11.67 -12.82
N MET A 342 -25.13 -10.93 -13.68
CA MET A 342 -24.52 -11.50 -14.89
C MET A 342 -23.48 -12.59 -14.57
N PHE A 343 -22.69 -12.42 -13.50
CA PHE A 343 -21.73 -13.44 -13.06
C PHE A 343 -22.43 -14.68 -12.51
N ASP A 344 -23.47 -14.50 -11.67
CA ASP A 344 -24.22 -15.60 -11.08
C ASP A 344 -24.97 -16.42 -12.15
N GLU A 345 -25.68 -15.75 -13.06
CA GLU A 345 -26.45 -16.39 -14.14
C GLU A 345 -25.56 -17.19 -15.09
N LYS A 346 -24.35 -16.70 -15.38
CA LYS A 346 -23.40 -17.37 -16.27
C LYS A 346 -22.38 -18.23 -15.54
N GLN A 347 -22.48 -18.34 -14.22
CA GLN A 347 -21.57 -19.11 -13.36
C GLN A 347 -20.10 -18.76 -13.59
N LEU A 348 -19.82 -17.46 -13.77
CA LEU A 348 -18.46 -16.97 -14.02
C LEU A 348 -17.64 -16.98 -12.73
N GLU A 349 -16.33 -17.17 -12.89
CA GLU A 349 -15.40 -17.02 -11.78
C GLU A 349 -15.26 -15.55 -11.40
N TYR A 350 -15.54 -15.25 -10.13
CA TYR A 350 -15.41 -13.89 -9.61
C TYR A 350 -13.92 -13.51 -9.46
N PRO A 351 -13.50 -12.34 -10.00
CA PRO A 351 -12.13 -11.88 -9.87
C PRO A 351 -11.75 -11.48 -8.43
N ILE A 352 -12.75 -11.10 -7.64
CA ILE A 352 -12.66 -10.92 -6.18
C ILE A 352 -13.56 -11.99 -5.58
N GLY A 353 -12.98 -13.02 -4.95
CA GLY A 353 -13.73 -14.21 -4.52
C GLY A 353 -14.86 -13.89 -3.55
N GLU A 354 -14.70 -12.86 -2.73
CA GLU A 354 -15.69 -12.40 -1.75
C GLU A 354 -16.96 -11.82 -2.41
N LEU A 355 -16.90 -11.40 -3.68
CA LEU A 355 -18.07 -10.89 -4.41
C LEU A 355 -19.12 -11.94 -4.70
N LYS A 356 -18.75 -13.23 -4.72
CA LYS A 356 -19.69 -14.33 -4.97
C LYS A 356 -20.88 -14.35 -4.01
N ASN A 357 -20.67 -13.93 -2.77
CA ASN A 357 -21.72 -13.90 -1.75
C ASN A 357 -22.20 -12.47 -1.44
N PHE A 358 -21.68 -11.47 -2.15
CA PHE A 358 -21.94 -10.06 -1.88
C PHE A 358 -23.31 -9.59 -2.38
N ALA A 359 -23.96 -10.35 -3.27
CA ALA A 359 -25.31 -10.04 -3.74
C ALA A 359 -26.32 -9.89 -2.59
N ALA A 360 -26.14 -10.62 -1.48
CA ALA A 360 -26.98 -10.48 -0.29
C ALA A 360 -26.87 -9.08 0.34
N ASN A 361 -25.66 -8.49 0.37
CA ASN A 361 -25.42 -7.13 0.86
C ASN A 361 -25.98 -6.06 -0.09
N MET A 362 -26.30 -6.43 -1.33
CA MET A 362 -26.93 -5.53 -2.30
C MET A 362 -28.46 -5.55 -2.25
N ALA A 363 -29.07 -6.36 -1.37
CA ALA A 363 -30.52 -6.44 -1.23
C ALA A 363 -31.10 -5.15 -0.61
N PRO A 364 -32.33 -4.74 -1.00
CA PRO A 364 -33.00 -3.59 -0.41
C PRO A 364 -33.14 -3.72 1.12
N GLY A 365 -32.87 -2.65 1.85
CA GLY A 365 -33.03 -2.60 3.31
C GLY A 365 -31.82 -3.10 4.12
N THR A 366 -30.74 -3.51 3.47
CA THR A 366 -29.47 -3.81 4.15
C THR A 366 -28.75 -2.52 4.58
N ASP A 367 -27.91 -2.62 5.60
CA ASP A 367 -27.10 -1.50 6.10
C ASP A 367 -26.17 -0.95 5.02
N PHE A 368 -25.62 -1.82 4.15
CA PHE A 368 -24.78 -1.41 3.03
C PHE A 368 -25.54 -0.52 2.04
N ILE A 369 -26.77 -0.91 1.68
CA ILE A 369 -27.60 -0.12 0.75
C ILE A 369 -28.06 1.18 1.40
N ALA A 370 -28.48 1.15 2.68
CA ALA A 370 -28.86 2.35 3.41
C ALA A 370 -27.70 3.36 3.50
N ALA A 371 -26.49 2.89 3.78
CA ALA A 371 -25.29 3.72 3.79
C ALA A 371 -24.98 4.35 2.42
N CYS A 372 -25.08 3.56 1.33
CA CYS A 372 -24.93 4.08 -0.03
C CYS A 372 -25.96 5.17 -0.36
N ASP A 373 -27.22 4.96 0.05
CA ASP A 373 -28.31 5.90 -0.21
C ASP A 373 -28.18 7.19 0.60
N SER A 374 -27.76 7.09 1.87
CA SER A 374 -27.42 8.24 2.72
C SER A 374 -26.31 9.08 2.08
N LEU A 375 -25.17 8.49 1.72
CA LEU A 375 -24.06 9.22 1.07
C LEU A 375 -24.46 9.85 -0.26
N ASN A 376 -25.27 9.17 -1.08
CA ASN A 376 -25.71 9.71 -2.36
C ASN A 376 -26.69 10.89 -2.18
N GLY A 377 -27.41 10.97 -1.06
CA GLY A 377 -28.35 12.05 -0.74
C GLY A 377 -27.71 13.32 -0.18
N MET A 378 -26.42 13.31 0.16
CA MET A 378 -25.70 14.39 0.87
C MET A 378 -25.26 15.56 -0.03
N SER A 379 -26.16 16.10 -0.86
CA SER A 379 -25.91 17.32 -1.63
C SER A 379 -26.63 18.51 -1.00
N ARG A 380 -25.89 19.38 -0.30
CA ARG A 380 -26.44 20.58 0.35
C ARG A 380 -25.56 21.80 0.10
N SER A 381 -26.14 22.99 0.18
CA SER A 381 -25.41 24.27 0.05
C SER A 381 -24.52 24.56 1.25
N GLU A 382 -24.95 24.12 2.43
CA GLU A 382 -24.22 24.24 3.68
C GLU A 382 -24.28 22.89 4.41
N TYR A 383 -23.19 22.55 5.09
CA TYR A 383 -23.05 21.31 5.83
C TYR A 383 -22.88 21.59 7.31
N THR A 384 -23.40 20.68 8.13
CA THR A 384 -23.29 20.73 9.58
C THR A 384 -22.34 19.66 10.09
N GLU A 385 -22.00 19.74 11.38
CA GLU A 385 -21.25 18.66 12.03
C GLU A 385 -22.01 17.33 12.02
N GLU A 386 -23.34 17.36 12.13
CA GLU A 386 -24.16 16.16 12.10
C GLU A 386 -24.10 15.50 10.71
N ASP A 387 -24.08 16.29 9.65
CA ASP A 387 -23.88 15.79 8.29
C ASP A 387 -22.51 15.09 8.13
N CYS A 388 -21.46 15.61 8.77
CA CYS A 388 -20.15 14.97 8.77
C CYS A 388 -20.16 13.62 9.52
N LYS A 389 -20.86 13.54 10.66
CA LYS A 389 -21.04 12.29 11.42
C LYS A 389 -21.85 11.26 10.64
N GLU A 390 -22.91 11.70 9.98
CA GLU A 390 -23.73 10.83 9.12
C GLU A 390 -22.89 10.31 7.93
N ALA A 391 -22.13 11.19 7.26
CA ALA A 391 -21.25 10.81 6.16
C ALA A 391 -20.17 9.81 6.60
N GLU A 392 -19.54 10.05 7.77
CA GLU A 392 -18.57 9.12 8.36
C GLU A 392 -19.18 7.77 8.67
N SER A 393 -20.34 7.76 9.33
CA SER A 393 -21.05 6.52 9.70
C SER A 393 -21.40 5.70 8.46
N SER A 394 -21.97 6.34 7.44
CA SER A 394 -22.33 5.68 6.18
C SER A 394 -21.10 5.17 5.43
N LEU A 395 -20.02 5.96 5.32
CA LEU A 395 -18.77 5.47 4.70
C LEU A 395 -18.19 4.29 5.48
N THR A 396 -18.23 4.35 6.81
CA THR A 396 -17.70 3.29 7.68
C THR A 396 -18.43 1.97 7.46
N VAL A 397 -19.77 2.00 7.49
CA VAL A 397 -20.61 0.82 7.19
C VAL A 397 -20.27 0.25 5.82
N MET A 398 -20.14 1.12 4.82
CA MET A 398 -19.82 0.70 3.46
C MET A 398 -18.44 0.01 3.38
N LEU A 399 -17.39 0.64 3.91
CA LEU A 399 -16.02 0.12 3.84
C LEU A 399 -15.78 -1.10 4.74
N GLU A 400 -16.54 -1.27 5.82
CA GLU A 400 -16.53 -2.48 6.66
C GLU A 400 -17.05 -3.70 5.87
N ASN A 401 -18.17 -3.53 5.16
CA ASN A 401 -18.71 -4.53 4.24
C ASN A 401 -17.74 -4.83 3.06
N LEU A 402 -16.86 -3.88 2.75
CA LEU A 402 -15.83 -4.00 1.72
C LEU A 402 -14.43 -4.27 2.31
N SER A 403 -14.33 -4.70 3.56
CA SER A 403 -13.04 -4.97 4.23
C SER A 403 -12.19 -6.03 3.52
N PHE A 404 -12.80 -6.87 2.69
CA PHE A 404 -12.09 -7.81 1.82
C PHE A 404 -11.17 -7.12 0.81
N LEU A 405 -11.40 -5.84 0.45
CA LEU A 405 -10.52 -5.08 -0.44
C LEU A 405 -9.10 -4.96 0.11
N THR A 406 -8.91 -5.12 1.42
CA THR A 406 -7.57 -5.15 2.04
C THR A 406 -6.72 -6.37 1.67
N ASN A 407 -7.34 -7.38 1.05
CA ASN A 407 -6.65 -8.53 0.48
C ASN A 407 -6.10 -8.26 -0.92
N TYR A 408 -6.31 -7.06 -1.47
CA TYR A 408 -5.99 -6.74 -2.84
C TYR A 408 -5.12 -5.49 -2.92
N THR A 409 -4.09 -5.55 -3.76
CA THR A 409 -3.19 -4.43 -4.06
C THR A 409 -3.20 -4.16 -5.54
N MET A 410 -2.86 -2.92 -5.92
CA MET A 410 -2.76 -2.53 -7.31
C MET A 410 -1.33 -2.21 -7.72
N GLU A 411 -0.99 -2.49 -8.97
CA GLU A 411 0.33 -2.19 -9.56
C GLU A 411 0.12 -1.54 -10.93
N SER A 412 0.85 -0.47 -11.23
CA SER A 412 0.87 0.15 -12.56
C SER A 412 2.11 -0.31 -13.32
N ILE A 413 1.93 -0.96 -14.46
CA ILE A 413 3.02 -1.41 -15.33
C ILE A 413 3.45 -0.27 -16.24
N LYS A 414 4.70 0.17 -16.10
CA LYS A 414 5.30 1.24 -16.92
C LYS A 414 5.72 0.72 -18.27
N ASN A 415 6.46 -0.38 -18.28
CA ASN A 415 6.86 -1.07 -19.49
C ASN A 415 7.16 -2.55 -19.19
N VAL A 416 7.16 -3.35 -20.25
CA VAL A 416 7.59 -4.74 -20.22
C VAL A 416 8.71 -4.91 -21.23
N GLU A 417 9.91 -5.20 -20.73
CA GLU A 417 11.08 -5.46 -21.55
C GLU A 417 11.28 -6.96 -21.73
N TYR A 418 11.70 -7.38 -22.92
CA TYR A 418 12.08 -8.76 -23.19
C TYR A 418 13.59 -8.92 -23.03
N PHE A 419 14.00 -9.85 -22.18
CA PHE A 419 15.41 -10.18 -21.98
C PHE A 419 15.72 -11.57 -22.52
N GLY A 420 16.58 -11.62 -23.54
CA GLY A 420 17.07 -12.86 -24.13
C GLY A 420 18.53 -12.74 -24.54
N LEU A 421 19.38 -13.60 -23.99
CA LEU A 421 20.77 -13.75 -24.40
C LEU A 421 21.00 -15.15 -24.96
N ARG A 422 21.97 -15.29 -25.88
CA ARG A 422 22.31 -16.58 -26.49
C ARG A 422 22.64 -17.59 -25.39
N ASN A 423 21.93 -18.73 -25.40
CA ASN A 423 22.07 -19.82 -24.43
C ASN A 423 21.62 -19.49 -22.98
N ILE A 424 20.84 -18.43 -22.76
CA ILE A 424 20.28 -18.07 -21.45
C ILE A 424 18.76 -18.19 -21.50
N LYS A 425 18.13 -18.65 -20.40
CA LYS A 425 16.66 -18.71 -20.26
C LYS A 425 16.10 -17.30 -20.48
N GLN A 426 15.13 -17.20 -21.39
CA GLN A 426 14.47 -15.94 -21.74
C GLN A 426 13.43 -15.60 -20.68
N TYR A 427 13.27 -14.31 -20.38
CA TYR A 427 12.28 -13.81 -19.43
C TYR A 427 11.87 -12.38 -19.78
N TYR A 428 10.77 -11.93 -19.17
CA TYR A 428 10.28 -10.57 -19.24
C TYR A 428 10.67 -9.81 -17.98
N VAL A 429 10.99 -8.54 -18.13
CA VAL A 429 11.27 -7.61 -17.04
C VAL A 429 10.11 -6.62 -16.97
N HIS A 430 9.38 -6.65 -15.87
CA HIS A 430 8.26 -5.75 -15.63
C HIS A 430 8.76 -4.57 -14.81
N ASN A 431 8.72 -3.38 -15.40
CA ASN A 431 8.95 -2.13 -14.69
C ASN A 431 7.59 -1.59 -14.22
N TYR A 432 7.41 -1.40 -12.92
CA TYR A 432 6.09 -1.11 -12.34
C TYR A 432 6.15 -0.22 -11.10
N THR A 433 5.07 0.49 -10.82
CA THR A 433 4.89 1.25 -9.56
C THR A 433 3.83 0.56 -8.71
N ALA A 434 4.12 0.27 -7.44
CA ALA A 434 3.11 -0.21 -6.50
C ALA A 434 2.15 0.95 -6.14
N LEU A 435 0.84 0.69 -6.12
CA LEU A 435 -0.18 1.71 -5.90
C LEU A 435 -0.80 1.59 -4.51
N GLY A 436 -1.03 2.73 -3.85
CA GLY A 436 -1.66 2.77 -2.53
C GLY A 436 -0.72 2.41 -1.36
N CYS A 437 0.56 2.18 -1.63
CA CYS A 437 1.60 2.09 -0.61
C CYS A 437 2.01 3.52 -0.17
N ASP A 438 2.64 3.65 1.02
CA ASP A 438 3.02 4.93 1.63
C ASP A 438 3.66 5.91 0.63
N GLU A 439 3.43 7.22 0.76
CA GLU A 439 3.80 8.26 -0.22
C GLU A 439 5.29 8.27 -0.64
N ASN A 440 6.16 7.65 0.16
CA ASN A 440 7.57 7.42 -0.14
C ASN A 440 7.84 6.28 -1.16
N THR A 441 6.80 5.61 -1.68
CA THR A 441 6.90 4.47 -2.61
C THR A 441 6.51 4.81 -4.05
N THR A 442 6.71 6.05 -4.50
CA THR A 442 6.78 6.41 -5.93
C THR A 442 8.09 5.92 -6.57
N ILE A 443 8.52 4.71 -6.19
CA ILE A 443 9.71 4.06 -6.72
C ILE A 443 9.26 3.07 -7.79
N ASP A 444 9.79 3.24 -9.00
CA ASP A 444 9.62 2.24 -10.05
C ASP A 444 10.43 0.99 -9.68
N LEU A 445 9.72 -0.12 -9.55
CA LEU A 445 10.23 -1.44 -9.20
C LEU A 445 10.43 -2.29 -10.45
N VAL A 446 11.33 -3.26 -10.35
CA VAL A 446 11.69 -4.15 -11.44
C VAL A 446 11.49 -5.60 -11.01
N LYS A 447 10.76 -6.39 -11.80
CA LYS A 447 10.54 -7.81 -11.51
C LYS A 447 10.69 -8.69 -12.75
N GLN A 448 11.43 -9.79 -12.63
CA GLN A 448 11.53 -10.82 -13.66
C GLN A 448 10.30 -11.74 -13.64
N GLN A 449 9.76 -12.05 -14.82
CA GLN A 449 8.60 -12.90 -15.01
C GLN A 449 8.75 -13.77 -16.26
N ASP A 450 8.23 -15.00 -16.21
CA ASP A 450 8.27 -15.92 -17.36
C ASP A 450 7.15 -15.64 -18.39
N ALA A 451 6.10 -14.90 -17.99
CA ALA A 451 4.94 -14.61 -18.83
C ALA A 451 4.94 -13.16 -19.36
N PRO A 452 4.54 -12.94 -20.63
CA PRO A 452 4.33 -11.61 -21.15
C PRO A 452 3.13 -10.95 -20.48
N LEU A 453 3.16 -9.61 -20.41
CA LEU A 453 2.07 -8.80 -19.89
C LEU A 453 1.90 -7.56 -20.76
N ASN A 454 0.70 -7.00 -20.79
CA ASN A 454 0.44 -5.74 -21.47
C ASN A 454 1.20 -4.60 -20.79
N THR A 455 1.90 -3.80 -21.60
CA THR A 455 2.49 -2.54 -21.13
C THR A 455 1.36 -1.54 -20.81
N TYR A 456 1.57 -0.66 -19.84
CA TYR A 456 0.58 0.31 -19.33
C TYR A 456 -0.61 -0.30 -18.58
N ALA A 457 -0.57 -1.61 -18.31
CA ALA A 457 -1.59 -2.29 -17.54
C ALA A 457 -1.66 -1.75 -16.11
N VAL A 458 -2.87 -1.54 -15.60
CA VAL A 458 -3.12 -1.33 -14.17
C VAL A 458 -3.69 -2.63 -13.63
N LEU A 459 -2.93 -3.29 -12.77
CA LEU A 459 -3.24 -4.64 -12.32
C LEU A 459 -3.84 -4.65 -10.93
N LEU A 460 -4.84 -5.49 -10.71
CA LEU A 460 -5.33 -5.87 -9.38
C LEU A 460 -4.82 -7.27 -9.03
N LYS A 461 -4.26 -7.42 -7.83
CA LYS A 461 -3.67 -8.67 -7.35
C LYS A 461 -4.16 -8.99 -5.94
N ASN A 462 -4.59 -10.23 -5.71
CA ASN A 462 -4.82 -10.76 -4.38
C ASN A 462 -3.47 -11.06 -3.69
N THR A 463 -3.27 -10.53 -2.49
CA THR A 463 -2.02 -10.68 -1.73
C THR A 463 -1.95 -11.96 -0.91
N ARG A 464 -3.08 -12.62 -0.66
CA ARG A 464 -3.16 -13.86 0.14
C ARG A 464 -2.96 -15.13 -0.67
N ILE A 465 -3.33 -15.11 -1.94
CA ILE A 465 -3.25 -16.29 -2.81
C ILE A 465 -1.99 -16.16 -3.66
N ALA A 466 -0.95 -16.90 -3.27
CA ALA A 466 0.22 -17.07 -4.11
C ALA A 466 -0.22 -17.63 -5.47
N TYR A 467 0.26 -17.02 -6.56
CA TYR A 467 0.01 -17.43 -7.95
C TYR A 467 -1.40 -17.18 -8.52
N GLN A 468 -2.26 -16.39 -7.86
CA GLN A 468 -3.49 -15.95 -8.51
C GLN A 468 -3.17 -15.04 -9.72
N PRO A 469 -3.80 -15.25 -10.88
CA PRO A 469 -3.65 -14.36 -12.03
C PRO A 469 -4.01 -12.92 -11.64
N LYS A 470 -3.16 -11.98 -12.04
CA LYS A 470 -3.44 -10.56 -11.88
C LYS A 470 -4.52 -10.15 -12.89
N LEU A 471 -5.54 -9.43 -12.45
CA LEU A 471 -6.56 -8.89 -13.34
C LEU A 471 -6.09 -7.55 -13.90
N ASN A 472 -6.17 -7.36 -15.22
CA ASN A 472 -5.88 -6.08 -15.84
C ASN A 472 -7.14 -5.19 -15.83
N LEU A 473 -7.05 -4.00 -15.23
CA LEU A 473 -8.12 -3.01 -15.15
C LEU A 473 -8.02 -1.92 -16.22
N PHE A 474 -6.95 -1.90 -17.00
CA PHE A 474 -6.85 -1.06 -18.19
C PHE A 474 -7.88 -1.55 -19.24
N PRO A 475 -8.67 -0.68 -19.88
CA PRO A 475 -8.58 0.79 -19.92
C PRO A 475 -9.52 1.53 -18.95
N PHE A 476 -10.24 0.85 -18.06
CA PHE A 476 -11.17 1.49 -17.13
C PHE A 476 -10.45 2.28 -16.03
N ILE A 477 -9.25 1.82 -15.65
CA ILE A 477 -8.31 2.55 -14.81
C ILE A 477 -7.01 2.69 -15.59
N ILE A 478 -6.50 3.92 -15.65
CA ILE A 478 -5.27 4.24 -16.37
C ILE A 478 -4.26 4.93 -15.45
N ASP A 479 -2.99 4.81 -15.80
CA ASP A 479 -1.93 5.62 -15.24
C ASP A 479 -1.43 6.61 -16.30
N ALA A 480 -1.75 7.88 -16.12
CA ALA A 480 -1.39 8.93 -17.07
C ALA A 480 0.14 9.04 -17.21
N ASN A 481 0.88 8.88 -16.12
CA ASN A 481 2.35 8.93 -16.17
C ASN A 481 2.91 7.72 -16.92
N ALA A 482 2.31 6.54 -16.79
CA ALA A 482 2.73 5.39 -17.59
C ALA A 482 2.53 5.64 -19.09
N LEU A 483 1.38 6.19 -19.49
CA LEU A 483 1.07 6.53 -20.89
C LEU A 483 2.00 7.63 -21.45
N ALA A 484 2.41 8.57 -20.61
CA ALA A 484 3.33 9.67 -20.95
C ALA A 484 4.82 9.31 -20.80
N ALA A 485 5.15 8.08 -20.36
CA ALA A 485 6.51 7.65 -20.02
C ALA A 485 7.20 8.51 -18.93
N GLU A 486 6.41 8.97 -17.96
CA GLU A 486 6.85 9.71 -16.78
C GLU A 486 7.00 8.80 -15.54
N LYS A 487 7.83 9.24 -14.58
CA LYS A 487 8.08 8.52 -13.32
C LYS A 487 6.90 8.60 -12.35
N GLY A 488 6.82 7.63 -11.44
CA GLY A 488 5.76 7.55 -10.44
C GLY A 488 4.39 7.31 -11.08
N ALA A 489 3.32 7.21 -10.31
CA ALA A 489 1.99 6.88 -10.84
C ALA A 489 1.00 8.03 -10.67
N LYS A 490 0.18 8.28 -11.71
CA LYS A 490 -0.93 9.23 -11.63
C LYS A 490 -2.20 8.55 -12.16
N ILE A 491 -2.97 8.01 -11.22
CA ILE A 491 -4.08 7.10 -11.51
C ILE A 491 -5.36 7.87 -11.83
N TYR A 492 -6.04 7.48 -12.90
CA TYR A 492 -7.34 8.03 -13.25
C TYR A 492 -8.34 6.91 -13.51
N PHE A 493 -9.58 7.16 -13.10
CA PHE A 493 -10.71 6.25 -13.29
C PHE A 493 -11.56 6.77 -14.44
N TYR A 494 -12.07 5.86 -15.27
CA TYR A 494 -13.02 6.23 -16.31
C TYR A 494 -14.24 6.94 -15.69
N SER A 495 -14.62 8.04 -16.30
CA SER A 495 -15.66 8.95 -15.82
C SER A 495 -16.85 8.98 -16.77
N SER A 496 -16.63 9.39 -18.02
CA SER A 496 -17.69 9.56 -19.01
C SER A 496 -17.16 9.53 -20.45
N ALA A 497 -18.07 9.40 -21.42
CA ALA A 497 -17.76 9.45 -22.85
C ALA A 497 -18.43 10.67 -23.50
N GLY A 498 -17.67 11.42 -24.31
CA GLY A 498 -18.17 12.51 -25.13
C GLY A 498 -18.93 12.01 -26.36
N ALA A 499 -19.80 12.86 -26.91
CA ALA A 499 -20.54 12.56 -28.14
C ALA A 499 -19.64 12.40 -29.38
N ASP A 500 -18.42 12.93 -29.30
CA ASP A 500 -17.36 12.85 -30.30
C ASP A 500 -16.47 11.59 -30.16
N GLY A 501 -16.82 10.67 -29.25
CA GLY A 501 -16.02 9.48 -28.95
C GLY A 501 -14.83 9.74 -28.03
N SER A 502 -14.69 10.96 -27.49
CA SER A 502 -13.68 11.25 -26.47
C SER A 502 -14.00 10.53 -25.15
N LEU A 503 -12.95 10.14 -24.42
CA LEU A 503 -13.08 9.51 -23.11
C LEU A 503 -12.55 10.44 -22.02
N LYS A 504 -13.38 10.69 -21.01
CA LYS A 504 -13.02 11.50 -19.84
C LYS A 504 -12.66 10.58 -18.68
N TYR A 505 -11.54 10.88 -18.04
CA TYR A 505 -11.03 10.17 -16.87
C TYR A 505 -10.85 11.15 -15.72
N SER A 506 -11.38 10.82 -14.54
CA SER A 506 -11.29 11.65 -13.34
C SER A 506 -10.16 11.15 -12.44
N PHE A 507 -9.39 12.08 -11.89
CA PHE A 507 -8.30 11.75 -10.98
C PHE A 507 -8.90 11.01 -9.78
N TRP A 508 -8.20 10.00 -9.32
CA TRP A 508 -8.79 9.15 -8.30
C TRP A 508 -8.93 9.87 -6.95
N GLU A 509 -8.10 10.89 -6.69
CA GLU A 509 -8.09 11.60 -5.41
C GLU A 509 -8.95 12.85 -5.31
N ASP A 510 -9.36 13.41 -6.45
CA ASP A 510 -10.26 14.56 -6.53
C ASP A 510 -11.04 14.53 -7.85
N ARG A 511 -12.20 15.18 -7.90
CA ARG A 511 -13.03 15.19 -9.12
C ARG A 511 -12.72 16.34 -10.07
N GLU A 512 -11.96 17.33 -9.61
CA GLU A 512 -11.70 18.56 -10.37
C GLU A 512 -10.60 18.34 -11.40
N ASN A 513 -9.63 17.48 -11.08
CA ASN A 513 -8.60 17.06 -12.00
C ASN A 513 -9.14 15.95 -12.90
N PHE A 514 -9.31 16.25 -14.18
CA PHE A 514 -9.67 15.27 -15.19
C PHE A 514 -8.75 15.38 -16.39
N ILE A 515 -8.66 14.29 -17.15
CA ILE A 515 -8.04 14.26 -18.46
C ILE A 515 -9.05 13.77 -19.48
N SER A 516 -8.96 14.32 -20.69
CA SER A 516 -9.75 13.89 -21.84
C SER A 516 -8.82 13.31 -22.89
N ILE A 517 -9.17 12.12 -23.37
CA ILE A 517 -8.46 11.37 -24.40
C ILE A 517 -9.31 11.38 -25.67
N THR A 518 -8.76 11.90 -26.77
CA THR A 518 -9.48 12.08 -28.05
C THR A 518 -8.81 11.28 -29.18
N GLN A 519 -9.59 10.90 -30.21
CA GLN A 519 -9.07 10.15 -31.37
C GLN A 519 -8.14 11.00 -32.26
N SER A 520 -8.37 12.30 -32.32
CA SER A 520 -7.49 13.28 -32.99
C SER A 520 -7.06 14.30 -31.95
N PRO A 521 -5.81 14.25 -31.44
CA PRO A 521 -5.30 15.29 -30.56
C PRO A 521 -5.13 16.58 -31.37
N ASP A 522 -6.17 17.40 -31.37
CA ASP A 522 -6.15 18.70 -32.02
C ASP A 522 -5.08 19.57 -31.33
N GLN A 523 -4.04 20.01 -32.06
CA GLN A 523 -2.91 20.76 -31.47
C GLN A 523 -3.34 22.10 -30.81
N SER A 524 -4.59 22.52 -31.03
CA SER A 524 -5.23 23.72 -30.51
C SER A 524 -6.06 23.53 -29.23
N GLN A 525 -6.37 22.30 -28.81
CA GLN A 525 -7.09 22.06 -27.56
C GLN A 525 -6.19 21.43 -26.49
N ALA A 526 -6.40 21.84 -25.23
CA ALA A 526 -5.70 21.33 -24.05
C ALA A 526 -6.13 19.89 -23.67
N GLY A 527 -6.07 18.95 -24.63
CA GLY A 527 -6.30 17.53 -24.40
C GLY A 527 -5.04 16.81 -23.90
N PHE A 528 -5.21 15.71 -23.16
CA PHE A 528 -4.08 14.89 -22.73
C PHE A 528 -3.51 14.13 -23.94
N ASN A 529 -2.37 14.60 -24.44
CA ASN A 529 -1.69 14.02 -25.60
C ASN A 529 -0.48 13.21 -25.15
N ALA A 530 -0.72 11.94 -24.82
CA ALA A 530 0.33 10.95 -24.61
C ALA A 530 0.50 10.10 -25.87
N SER A 531 1.72 9.60 -26.09
CA SER A 531 2.06 8.77 -27.26
C SER A 531 1.18 7.53 -27.45
N ARG A 532 0.44 7.12 -26.42
CA ARG A 532 -0.38 5.90 -26.34
C ARG A 532 -1.85 6.17 -26.03
N SER A 533 -2.30 7.43 -26.11
CA SER A 533 -3.69 7.83 -25.90
C SER A 533 -4.68 7.08 -26.82
N LEU A 534 -4.28 6.74 -28.05
CA LEU A 534 -5.12 6.01 -29.00
C LEU A 534 -5.37 4.54 -28.60
N ASP A 535 -4.42 3.92 -27.89
CA ASP A 535 -4.55 2.54 -27.41
C ASP A 535 -5.67 2.46 -26.34
N VAL A 536 -5.85 3.52 -25.54
CA VAL A 536 -6.91 3.62 -24.54
C VAL A 536 -8.29 3.56 -25.20
N ILE A 537 -8.53 4.41 -26.21
CA ILE A 537 -9.82 4.46 -26.92
C ILE A 537 -10.10 3.13 -27.62
N THR A 538 -9.11 2.59 -28.34
CA THR A 538 -9.25 1.33 -29.08
C THR A 538 -9.65 0.18 -28.16
N LEU A 539 -8.97 0.05 -27.01
CA LEU A 539 -9.25 -1.03 -26.05
C LEU A 539 -10.57 -0.80 -25.31
N PHE A 540 -10.96 0.46 -25.08
CA PHE A 540 -12.24 0.78 -24.45
C PHE A 540 -13.42 0.43 -25.36
N GLU A 541 -13.32 0.77 -26.65
CA GLU A 541 -14.30 0.37 -27.67
C GLU A 541 -14.35 -1.16 -27.84
N ASP A 542 -13.21 -1.86 -27.81
CA ASP A 542 -13.19 -3.32 -27.81
C ASP A 542 -13.90 -3.92 -26.59
N ALA A 543 -13.67 -3.38 -25.39
CA ALA A 543 -14.36 -3.80 -24.17
C ALA A 543 -15.88 -3.54 -24.26
N GLN A 544 -16.29 -2.36 -24.73
CA GLN A 544 -17.69 -2.03 -24.93
C GLN A 544 -18.36 -3.00 -25.91
N ARG A 545 -17.75 -3.26 -27.07
CA ARG A 545 -18.29 -4.18 -28.08
C ARG A 545 -18.38 -5.60 -27.55
N ALA A 546 -17.33 -6.06 -26.88
CA ALA A 546 -17.25 -7.39 -26.30
C ALA A 546 -18.36 -7.66 -25.26
N ILE A 547 -18.66 -6.68 -24.40
CA ILE A 547 -19.62 -6.86 -23.31
C ILE A 547 -21.07 -6.59 -23.79
N THR A 548 -21.26 -5.63 -24.70
CA THR A 548 -22.61 -5.20 -25.12
C THR A 548 -23.10 -5.76 -26.45
N GLY A 549 -22.22 -6.44 -27.21
CA GLY A 549 -22.54 -6.97 -28.53
C GLY A 549 -22.82 -5.91 -29.61
N ALA A 550 -22.44 -4.64 -29.38
CA ALA A 550 -22.61 -3.58 -30.36
C ALA A 550 -21.67 -3.81 -31.56
N GLU A 551 -22.22 -4.12 -32.74
CA GLU A 551 -21.50 -3.91 -34.01
C GLU A 551 -21.39 -2.40 -34.25
N GLN A 552 -20.24 -1.92 -34.75
CA GLN A 552 -20.13 -0.54 -35.21
C GLN A 552 -21.25 -0.29 -36.24
N GLN A 553 -22.15 0.67 -35.99
CA GLN A 553 -22.81 1.29 -37.13
C GLN A 553 -21.68 1.95 -37.93
N PRO A 554 -21.45 1.52 -39.19
CA PRO A 554 -20.40 2.12 -40.00
C PRO A 554 -20.71 3.61 -40.14
N SER A 555 -19.69 4.42 -39.88
CA SER A 555 -19.69 5.87 -40.10
C SER A 555 -19.79 6.19 -41.59
#